data_AF-M3GVP6-F1
#
_entry.id   AF-M3GVP6-F1
#
_cell.length_a   1.000
_cell.length_b   1.000
_cell.length_c   1.000
_cell.angle_alpha   90.00
_cell.angle_beta   90.00
_cell.angle_gamma   90.00
#
_symmetry.space_group_name_H-M   'P 1'
#
loop_
_entity.id
_entity.type
_entity.pdbx_description
1 polymer ?
#
loop_
_entity_poly.entity_id
_entity_poly.type
_entity_poly.pdbx_seq_one_letter_code
_entity_poly.pdbx_strand_id
1 'polypeptide(L)' 'MKIFLGISGASGVNLGLKLACEIAKRSELHLCVSKNAMNVLEKEL' A
#
# COMPACT_ATOMS: atom_id res chain seq x y z
N MET A 1 6.51 15.96 -6.28
CA MET A 1 5.83 15.98 -4.96
C MET A 1 6.36 14.79 -4.16
N LYS A 2 6.53 14.92 -2.85
CA LYS A 2 6.87 13.77 -2.00
C LYS A 2 5.59 13.24 -1.37
N ILE A 3 5.33 11.95 -1.52
CA ILE A 3 4.11 11.33 -1.03
C ILE A 3 4.48 10.25 -0.01
N PHE A 4 3.82 10.28 1.15
CA PHE A 4 3.84 9.19 2.11
C PHE A 4 2.54 8.40 2.01
N LEU A 5 2.65 7.10 1.79
CA LEU A 5 1.50 6.19 1.72
C LEU A 5 1.58 5.18 2.86
N GLY A 6 0.59 5.22 3.76
CA GLY A 6 0.39 4.21 4.79
C GLY A 6 -0.69 3.21 4.38
N ILE A 7 -0.38 1.91 4.44
CA ILE A 7 -1.33 0.82 4.18
C ILE A 7 -1.63 0.07 5.48
N SER A 8 -2.88 0.11 5.92
CA SER A 8 -3.39 -0.56 7.12
C SER A 8 -4.10 -1.89 6.80
N GLY A 9 -4.34 -2.71 7.83
CA GLY A 9 -5.01 -4.00 7.70
C GLY A 9 -6.53 -3.89 7.62
N ALA A 10 -7.04 -3.43 6.49
CA ALA A 10 -8.46 -3.47 6.14
C ALA A 10 -8.64 -4.30 4.85
N SER A 11 -9.86 -4.79 4.60
CA SER A 11 -10.12 -5.53 3.37
C SER A 11 -9.87 -4.66 2.13
N GLY A 12 -9.32 -5.25 1.07
CA GLY A 12 -8.95 -4.53 -0.15
C GLY A 12 -7.54 -3.94 -0.12
N VAL A 13 -6.61 -4.54 0.65
CA VAL A 13 -5.20 -4.08 0.77
C VAL A 13 -4.53 -3.94 -0.61
N ASN A 14 -4.91 -4.80 -1.56
CA ASN A 14 -4.43 -4.77 -2.94
C ASN A 14 -4.66 -3.41 -3.63
N LEU A 15 -5.72 -2.66 -3.29
CA LEU A 15 -5.96 -1.32 -3.84
C LEU A 15 -4.86 -0.34 -3.42
N GLY A 16 -4.43 -0.40 -2.16
CA GLY A 16 -3.31 0.40 -1.65
C GLY A 16 -2.00 0.08 -2.38
N LEU A 17 -1.75 -1.20 -2.66
CA LEU A 17 -0.57 -1.63 -3.42
C LEU A 17 -0.60 -1.14 -4.87
N LYS A 18 -1.75 -1.24 -5.54
CA LYS A 18 -1.93 -0.70 -6.90
C LYS A 18 -1.71 0.80 -6.95
N LEU A 19 -2.23 1.54 -5.95
CA LEU A 19 -2.00 2.97 -5.83
C LEU A 19 -0.51 3.29 -5.58
N ALA A 20 0.18 2.52 -4.73
CA ALA A 20 1.62 2.67 -4.51
C ALA A 20 2.40 2.56 -5.83
N CYS A 21 2.07 1.58 -6.68
CA CYS A 21 2.68 1.42 -8.00
C CYS A 21 2.43 2.63 -8.90
N GLU A 22 1.22 3.20 -8.93
CA GLU A 22 0.93 4.37 -9.75
C GLU A 22 1.61 5.66 -9.25
N ILE A 23 1.72 5.83 -7.93
CA ILE A 23 2.42 6.98 -7.35
C ILE A 23 3.92 6.90 -7.66
N ALA A 24 4.53 5.73 -7.50
CA ALA A 24 5.96 5.53 -7.73
C ALA A 24 6.38 5.84 -9.19
N LYS A 25 5.45 5.76 -10.16
CA LYS A 25 5.69 6.15 -11.56
C LYS A 25 5.81 7.66 -11.76
N ARG A 26 5.26 8.48 -10.85
CA ARG A 26 5.07 9.93 -11.05
C ARG A 26 5.71 10.78 -9.96
N SER A 27 6.09 10.21 -8.82
CA SER A 27 6.56 10.94 -7.65
C SER A 27 7.38 10.06 -6.70
N GLU A 28 8.23 10.71 -5.89
CA GLU A 28 8.97 10.06 -4.80
C GLU A 28 7.98 9.56 -3.74
N LEU A 29 8.01 8.24 -3.50
CA LEU A 29 7.10 7.55 -2.60
C LEU A 29 7.83 7.00 -1.36
N HIS A 30 7.39 7.39 -0.18
CA HIS A 30 7.69 6.70 1.07
C HIS A 30 6.52 5.79 1.43
N LEU A 31 6.74 4.48 1.35
CA LEU A 31 5.71 3.47 1.62
C LEU A 31 5.89 2.88 3.02
N CYS A 32 4.80 2.84 3.80
CA CYS A 32 4.74 2.12 5.07
C CYS A 32 3.56 1.15 5.04
N VAL A 33 3.85 -0.14 5.28
CA VAL A 33 2.84 -1.21 5.29
C VAL A 33 2.79 -1.82 6.68
N SER A 34 1.62 -1.84 7.30
CA SER A 34 1.45 -2.43 8.63
C SER A 34 1.52 -3.96 8.58
N LYS A 35 1.91 -4.59 9.70
CA LYS A 35 1.87 -6.05 9.85
C LYS A 35 0.47 -6.62 9.53
N ASN A 36 -0.59 -5.93 9.95
CA ASN A 36 -1.95 -6.38 9.70
C ASN A 36 -2.35 -6.28 8.21
N ALA A 37 -1.80 -5.31 7.46
CA ALA A 37 -2.01 -5.24 6.02
C ALA A 37 -1.42 -6.45 5.30
N MET A 38 -0.22 -6.89 5.70
CA MET A 38 0.39 -8.10 5.16
C MET A 38 -0.46 -9.34 5.46
N ASN A 39 -0.95 -9.49 6.70
CA ASN A 39 -1.81 -10.60 7.09
C ASN A 39 -3.14 -10.63 6.31
N VAL A 40 -3.71 -9.47 5.99
CA VAL A 40 -4.95 -9.40 5.19
C VAL A 40 -4.64 -9.72 3.73
N LEU A 41 -3.54 -9.20 3.18
CA LEU A 41 -3.12 -9.51 1.81
C LEU A 41 -2.93 -11.01 1.59
N GLU A 42 -2.26 -11.71 2.53
CA GLU A 42 -2.08 -13.16 2.48
C GLU A 42 -3.40 -13.96 2.51
N LYS A 43 -4.47 -13.39 3.06
CA LYS A 43 -5.81 -14.02 3.12
C LYS A 43 -6.68 -13.70 1.90
N GLU A 44 -6.41 -12.59 1.23
CA GLU A 44 -7.16 -12.13 0.05
C GLU A 44 -6.54 -12.62 -1.27
N LEU A 45 -5.38 -13.26 -1.23
CA LEU A 45 -4.69 -13.94 -2.35
C LEU A 45 -5.05 -15.43 -2.40
#